data_AF-A0A526Z3I2-F1
#
_entry.id   AF-A0A526Z3I2-F1
#
_cell.length_a   1.000
_cell.length_b   1.000
_cell.length_c   1.000
_cell.angle_alpha   90.00
_cell.angle_beta   90.00
_cell.angle_gamma   90.00
#
_symmetry.space_group_name_H-M   'P 1'
#
loop_
_entity.id
_entity.type
_entity.pdbx_description
1 polymer ?
#
loop_
_entity_poly.entity_id
_entity_poly.type
_entity_poly.pdbx_seq_one_letter_code
_entity_poly.pdbx_strand_id
1 'polypeptide(L)' 'MAMFRETVSLSHDGAMKALSAGMAPASAMGVPQCFVVVDASGETIASLRMDGARYLSMHTARAK' A
#
# COMPACT_ATOMS: atom_id res chain seq x y z
N MET A 1 15.71 -31.24 9.41
CA MET A 1 14.80 -30.24 8.82
C MET A 1 15.08 -28.90 9.48
N ALA A 2 15.28 -27.84 8.70
CA ALA A 2 15.43 -26.49 9.26
C ALA A 2 14.09 -26.04 9.86
N MET A 3 14.12 -25.40 11.04
CA MET A 3 12.92 -24.93 11.74
C MET A 3 12.47 -23.53 11.30
N PHE A 4 13.20 -22.88 10.40
CA PHE A 4 12.91 -21.54 9.89
C PHE A 4 13.18 -21.46 8.39
N ARG A 5 12.58 -20.45 7.75
CA ARG A 5 12.84 -20.07 6.37
C ARG A 5 13.16 -18.58 6.31
N GLU A 6 14.13 -18.21 5.48
CA GLU A 6 14.37 -16.81 5.16
C GLU A 6 13.27 -16.28 4.24
N THR A 7 12.94 -15.01 4.38
CA THR A 7 11.97 -14.33 3.52
C THR A 7 12.45 -12.92 3.22
N VAL A 8 12.18 -12.46 2.00
CA VAL A 8 12.32 -11.06 1.64
C VAL A 8 11.08 -10.33 2.15
N SER A 9 11.28 -9.15 2.74
CA SER A 9 10.18 -8.23 3.06
C SER A 9 10.48 -6.83 2.52
N LEU A 10 9.43 -6.07 2.27
CA LEU A 10 9.53 -4.71 1.77
C LEU A 10 10.03 -3.78 2.88
N SER A 11 10.99 -2.92 2.57
CA SER A 11 11.42 -1.87 3.50
C SER A 11 10.40 -0.73 3.56
N HIS A 12 10.44 0.07 4.64
CA HIS A 12 9.61 1.27 4.74
C HIS A 12 9.84 2.25 3.57
N ASP A 13 11.09 2.41 3.12
CA ASP A 13 11.43 3.24 1.95
C ASP A 13 10.80 2.69 0.65
N GLY A 14 10.84 1.36 0.46
CA GLY A 14 10.18 0.70 -0.67
C GLY A 14 8.66 0.90 -0.64
N ALA A 15 8.04 0.82 0.54
CA ALA A 15 6.60 1.06 0.71
C ALA A 15 6.21 2.50 0.35
N MET A 16 7.01 3.49 0.77
CA MET A 16 6.77 4.89 0.41
C MET A 16 6.92 5.13 -1.09
N LYS A 17 7.92 4.51 -1.74
CA LYS A 17 8.07 4.56 -3.20
C LYS A 17 6.87 3.95 -3.92
N ALA A 18 6.35 2.82 -3.44
CA ALA A 18 5.15 2.19 -4.00
C ALA A 18 3.91 3.10 -3.89
N LEU A 19 3.72 3.75 -2.74
CA LEU A 19 2.65 4.74 -2.56
C LEU A 19 2.80 5.90 -3.56
N SER A 20 3.97 6.53 -3.62
CA SER A 20 4.21 7.65 -4.54
C SER A 20 4.00 7.26 -6.01
N ALA A 21 4.42 6.05 -6.40
CA ALA A 21 4.23 5.53 -7.75
C ALA A 21 2.74 5.31 -8.10
N GLY A 22 1.91 4.89 -7.14
CA GLY A 22 0.47 4.75 -7.33
C GLY A 22 -0.27 6.09 -7.34
N MET A 23 0.18 7.05 -6.54
CA MET A 23 -0.39 8.40 -6.47
C MET A 23 -0.18 9.19 -7.77
N ALA A 24 0.98 9.07 -8.41
CA ALA A 24 1.30 9.82 -9.63
C ALA A 24 0.26 9.66 -10.77
N PRO A 25 -0.12 8.43 -11.20
CA PRO A 25 -1.16 8.26 -12.20
C PRO A 25 -2.55 8.62 -11.67
N ALA A 26 -2.86 8.38 -10.39
CA ALA A 26 -4.14 8.78 -9.80
C ALA A 26 -4.35 10.31 -9.85
N SER A 27 -3.29 11.07 -9.55
CA SER A 27 -3.24 12.52 -9.71
C SER A 27 -3.35 12.95 -11.17
N ALA A 28 -2.64 12.28 -12.09
CA ALA A 28 -2.73 12.58 -13.52
C ALA A 28 -4.13 12.33 -14.11
N MET A 29 -4.85 11.33 -13.59
CA MET A 29 -6.24 11.04 -13.98
C MET A 29 -7.26 11.97 -13.27
N GLY A 30 -6.85 12.72 -12.25
CA GLY A 30 -7.77 13.50 -11.42
C GLY A 30 -8.75 12.65 -10.60
N VAL A 31 -8.44 11.37 -10.36
CA VAL A 31 -9.30 10.45 -9.60
C VAL A 31 -8.60 10.10 -8.28
N PRO A 32 -9.01 10.70 -7.14
CA PRO A 32 -8.36 10.43 -5.86
C PRO A 32 -8.65 8.99 -5.39
N GLN A 33 -7.61 8.31 -4.92
CA GLN A 33 -7.64 6.89 -4.54
C GLN A 33 -7.19 6.66 -3.09
N CYS A 34 -7.46 5.45 -2.61
CA CYS A 34 -6.93 4.90 -1.36
C CYS A 34 -5.90 3.83 -1.69
N PHE A 35 -4.72 3.90 -1.05
CA PHE A 35 -3.62 2.95 -1.24
C PHE A 35 -3.28 2.29 0.09
N VAL A 36 -3.04 0.98 0.04
CA VAL A 36 -2.56 0.18 1.18
C VAL A 36 -1.45 -0.72 0.67
N VAL A 37 -0.31 -0.72 1.37
CA VAL A 37 0.83 -1.58 1.09
C VAL A 37 0.97 -2.55 2.25
N VAL A 38 0.87 -3.84 1.95
CA VAL A 38 1.09 -4.93 2.88
C VAL A 38 2.42 -5.62 2.59
N ASP A 39 3.08 -6.11 3.62
CA ASP A 39 4.31 -6.88 3.47
C ASP A 39 4.06 -8.40 3.47
N ALA A 40 5.13 -9.20 3.43
CA ALA A 40 5.02 -10.66 3.39
C ALA A 40 4.38 -11.27 4.66
N SER A 41 4.29 -10.53 5.77
CA SER A 41 3.57 -10.96 6.97
C SER A 41 2.06 -10.75 6.88
N GLY A 42 1.60 -9.99 5.89
CA GLY A 42 0.21 -9.55 5.75
C GLY A 42 -0.11 -8.30 6.57
N GLU A 43 0.86 -7.73 7.27
CA GLU A 43 0.68 -6.50 8.02
C GLU A 43 0.72 -5.28 7.10
N THR A 44 -0.07 -4.26 7.43
CA THR A 44 -0.05 -2.99 6.70
C THR A 44 1.16 -2.17 7.12
N ILE A 45 2.08 -1.95 6.19
CA ILE A 45 3.31 -1.20 6.46
C ILE A 45 3.25 0.26 5.96
N ALA A 46 2.34 0.57 5.04
CA ALA A 46 2.04 1.94 4.64
C ALA A 46 0.60 2.05 4.10
N SER A 47 -0.04 3.19 4.33
CA SER A 47 -1.35 3.47 3.73
C SER A 47 -1.55 4.96 3.54
N LEU A 48 -2.36 5.32 2.54
CA LEU A 48 -2.67 6.71 2.22
C LEU A 48 -4.07 6.82 1.61
N ARG A 49 -4.84 7.77 2.11
CA ARG A 49 -6.07 8.24 1.46
C ARG A 49 -5.79 9.61 0.83
N MET A 50 -5.87 9.70 -0.49
CA MET A 50 -5.78 11.01 -1.16
C MET A 50 -6.94 11.91 -0.75
N ASP A 51 -6.72 13.22 -0.81
CA ASP A 51 -7.78 14.20 -0.60
C ASP A 51 -8.90 14.00 -1.64
N GLY A 52 -10.15 13.98 -1.16
CA GLY A 52 -11.31 13.70 -2.00
C GLY A 52 -11.62 12.21 -2.25
N ALA A 53 -10.75 11.28 -1.82
CA ALA A 53 -11.05 9.85 -1.93
C ALA A 53 -12.14 9.43 -0.92
N ARG A 54 -13.03 8.53 -1.34
CA ARG A 54 -14.15 8.06 -0.50
C ARG A 54 -13.64 7.30 0.72
N TYR A 55 -14.10 7.67 1.92
CA TYR A 55 -13.67 7.05 3.19
C TYR A 55 -13.77 5.51 3.17
N LEU A 56 -14.89 4.96 2.70
CA LEU A 56 -15.09 3.51 2.65
C LEU A 56 -14.12 2.78 1.71
N SER A 57 -13.54 3.48 0.73
CA SER A 57 -12.55 2.89 -0.17
C SER A 57 -11.26 2.50 0.54
N MET A 58 -10.95 3.05 1.71
CA MET A 58 -9.83 2.58 2.55
C MET A 58 -10.04 1.14 3.02
N HIS A 59 -11.26 0.77 3.41
CA HIS A 59 -11.56 -0.59 3.83
C HIS A 59 -11.46 -1.56 2.66
N THR A 60 -11.96 -1.16 1.48
CA THR A 60 -11.81 -1.96 0.26
C THR A 60 -10.36 -2.09 -0.17
N ALA A 61 -9.56 -1.02 -0.09
CA ALA A 61 -8.13 -1.07 -0.43
C ALA A 61 -7.35 -1.99 0.50
N ARG A 62 -7.66 -2.01 1.80
CA ARG A 62 -7.03 -2.90 2.78
C ARG A 62 -7.42 -4.37 2.61
N ALA A 63 -8.61 -4.64 2.10
CA ALA A 63 -9.12 -6.00 1.92
C ALA A 63 -8.66 -6.67 0.61
N LYS A 64 -7.95 -5.94 -0.25
CA LYS A 64 -7.33 -6.47 -1.48
C LYS A 64 -5.91 -6.90 -1.21
#